data_AF-A0A0E2PYZ3-F1
#
_entry.id   AF-A0A0E2PYZ3-F1
#
_cell.length_a   1.000
_cell.length_b   1.000
_cell.length_c   1.000
_cell.angle_alpha   90.00
_cell.angle_beta   90.00
_cell.angle_gamma   90.00
#
_symmetry.space_group_name_H-M   'P 1'
#
loop_
_entity.id
_entity.type
_entity.pdbx_description
1 polymer ?
#
loop_
_entity_poly.entity_id
_entity_poly.type
_entity_poly.pdbx_seq_one_letter_code
_entity_poly.pdbx_strand_id
1 'polypeptide(L)'
;MLLKTLGKKKTESEYKKYIARVACSFFSLGILGLFIVRSNSLSDYALGLVMGVTIGSYALSIYYFAALRHSKRLHQMYIAAYDERNKQILQVTAVATLVLEFLLIFALIALYAFANIQLPYVTVLSILLYGLVLGFALIRLILSKIR
;
A
#
# COMPACT_ATOMS: atom_id res chain seq x y z
N MET A 1 11.64 -6.34 20.99
CA MET A 1 11.81 -5.03 21.65
C MET A 1 11.44 -3.82 20.77
N LEU A 2 11.43 -3.93 19.43
CA LEU A 2 11.03 -2.86 18.49
C LEU A 2 9.51 -2.56 18.42
N LEU A 3 8.65 -3.51 18.83
CA LEU A 3 7.19 -3.32 18.85
C LEU A 3 6.70 -2.43 20.01
N LYS A 4 7.48 -2.33 21.10
CA LYS A 4 7.09 -1.54 22.30
C LYS A 4 7.24 -0.02 22.09
N THR A 5 8.04 0.42 21.12
CA THR A 5 8.26 1.85 20.82
C THR A 5 7.33 2.39 19.73
N LEU A 6 6.68 1.53 18.95
CA LEU A 6 5.69 1.92 17.93
C LEU A 6 4.35 2.38 18.53
N GLY A 7 4.06 2.01 19.79
CA GLY A 7 2.82 2.36 20.47
C GLY A 7 2.83 3.70 21.22
N LYS A 8 3.98 4.36 21.37
CA LYS A 8 4.04 5.67 22.01
C LYS A 8 3.70 6.76 21.00
N LYS A 9 2.72 7.61 21.34
CA LYS A 9 2.36 8.79 20.56
C LYS A 9 3.61 9.65 20.39
N LYS A 10 4.11 9.78 19.16
CA LYS A 10 5.24 10.65 18.86
C LYS A 10 4.80 12.09 19.02
N THR A 11 5.72 12.98 19.38
CA THR A 11 5.41 14.41 19.35
C THR A 11 5.22 14.88 17.90
N GLU A 12 4.49 15.97 17.69
CA GLU A 12 4.23 16.49 16.33
C GLU A 12 5.53 16.86 15.57
N SER A 13 6.55 17.31 16.30
CA SER A 13 7.88 17.61 15.74
C SER A 13 8.63 16.35 15.28
N GLU A 14 8.51 15.24 16.00
CA GLU A 14 9.04 13.94 15.59
C GLU A 14 8.26 13.34 14.42
N TYR A 15 6.94 13.53 14.38
CA TYR A 15 6.11 13.12 13.25
C TYR A 15 6.49 13.86 11.97
N LYS A 16 6.77 15.16 12.05
CA LYS A 16 7.29 15.96 10.93
C LYS A 16 8.61 15.38 10.38
N LYS A 17 9.58 15.08 11.25
CA LYS A 17 10.87 14.47 10.85
C LYS A 17 10.66 13.08 10.23
N TYR A 18 9.72 12.32 10.76
CA TYR A 18 9.35 11.01 10.21
C TYR A 18 8.77 11.12 8.80
N ILE A 19 7.79 11.99 8.57
CA ILE A 19 7.20 12.19 7.24
C ILE A 19 8.24 12.72 6.24
N ALA A 20 9.15 13.59 6.66
CA ALA A 20 10.27 14.03 5.81
C ALA A 20 11.18 12.88 5.40
N ARG A 21 11.53 11.98 6.33
CA ARG A 21 12.32 10.79 6.02
C ARG A 21 11.60 9.87 5.05
N VAL A 22 10.29 9.64 5.27
CA VAL A 22 9.45 8.83 4.40
C VAL A 22 9.38 9.41 2.99
N ALA A 23 9.19 10.73 2.85
CA ALA A 23 9.19 11.42 1.57
C ALA A 23 10.53 11.24 0.83
N CYS A 24 11.65 11.44 1.52
CA CYS A 24 12.98 11.22 0.95
C CYS A 24 13.21 9.76 0.54
N SER A 25 12.75 8.79 1.35
CA SER A 25 12.84 7.36 1.00
C SER A 25 12.06 7.05 -0.28
N PHE A 26 10.81 7.51 -0.40
CA PHE A 26 10.03 7.32 -1.63
C PHE A 26 10.65 8.02 -2.84
N PHE A 27 11.23 9.21 -2.64
CA PHE A 27 11.95 9.89 -3.72
C PHE A 27 13.17 9.11 -4.19
N SER A 28 13.98 8.58 -3.27
CA SER A 28 15.14 7.75 -3.61
C SER A 28 14.73 6.44 -4.31
N LEU A 29 13.61 5.84 -3.89
CA LEU A 29 13.05 4.66 -4.53
C LEU A 29 12.61 4.95 -5.97
N GLY A 30 12.04 6.13 -6.23
CA GLY A 30 11.72 6.59 -7.58
C GLY A 30 12.96 6.74 -8.47
N ILE A 31 14.06 7.30 -7.94
CA ILE A 31 15.33 7.43 -8.68
C ILE A 31 15.90 6.05 -9.04
N LEU A 32 15.91 5.11 -8.09
CA LEU A 32 16.32 3.73 -8.33
C LEU A 32 15.44 3.07 -9.41
N GLY A 33 14.12 3.30 -9.36
CA GLY A 33 13.18 2.84 -10.38
C GLY A 33 13.52 3.36 -11.78
N LEU A 34 13.84 4.65 -11.93
CA LEU A 34 14.28 5.22 -13.21
C LEU A 34 15.59 4.62 -13.72
N PHE A 35 16.54 4.34 -12.84
CA PHE A 35 17.80 3.68 -13.20
C PHE A 35 17.56 2.28 -13.75
N ILE A 36 16.67 1.51 -13.11
CA ILE A 36 16.30 0.16 -13.52
C ILE A 36 15.53 0.17 -14.86
N VAL A 37 14.60 1.10 -15.06
CA VAL A 37 13.88 1.22 -16.34
C VAL A 37 14.86 1.54 -17.49
N ARG A 38 15.89 2.35 -17.23
CA ARG A 38 16.85 2.77 -18.26
C ARG A 38 17.86 1.67 -18.63
N SER A 39 18.09 0.66 -17.78
CA SER A 39 19.04 -0.42 -18.05
C SER A 39 18.53 -1.49 -19.03
N ASN A 40 17.28 -1.37 -19.53
CA ASN A 40 16.70 -2.10 -20.68
C ASN A 40 16.82 -3.64 -20.67
N SER A 41 17.06 -4.27 -19.52
CA SER A 41 17.25 -5.72 -19.41
C SER A 41 16.02 -6.46 -18.87
N LEU A 42 14.86 -5.80 -18.82
CA LEU A 42 13.65 -6.34 -18.19
C LEU A 42 12.61 -6.78 -19.24
N SER A 43 11.82 -7.79 -18.91
CA SER A 43 10.63 -8.16 -19.70
C SER A 43 9.58 -7.05 -19.66
N ASP A 44 8.70 -6.98 -20.66
CA ASP A 44 7.64 -5.96 -20.75
C ASP A 44 6.77 -5.90 -19.48
N TYR A 45 6.48 -7.07 -18.89
CA TYR A 45 5.74 -7.17 -17.64
C TYR A 45 6.51 -6.56 -16.46
N ALA A 46 7.80 -6.89 -16.32
CA ALA A 46 8.64 -6.34 -15.26
C ALA A 46 8.86 -4.83 -15.44
N LEU A 47 9.05 -4.37 -16.67
CA LEU A 47 9.13 -2.96 -17.02
C LEU A 47 7.86 -2.21 -16.60
N GLY A 48 6.69 -2.75 -16.94
CA GLY A 48 5.40 -2.18 -16.56
C GLY A 48 5.21 -2.08 -15.05
N LEU A 49 5.57 -3.14 -14.30
CA LEU A 49 5.54 -3.12 -12.83
C LEU A 49 6.48 -2.07 -12.24
N VAL A 50 7.74 -2.04 -12.70
CA VAL A 50 8.74 -1.08 -12.21
C VAL A 50 8.31 0.35 -12.54
N MET A 51 7.77 0.60 -13.74
CA MET A 51 7.22 1.91 -14.09
C MET A 51 6.07 2.32 -13.16
N GLY A 52 5.12 1.42 -12.90
CA GLY A 52 4.00 1.69 -11.99
C GLY A 52 4.47 2.03 -10.57
N VAL A 53 5.40 1.25 -10.02
CA VAL A 53 6.01 1.50 -8.70
C VAL A 53 6.77 2.84 -8.70
N THR A 54 7.52 3.14 -9.76
CA THR A 54 8.28 4.39 -9.91
C THR A 54 7.34 5.61 -9.88
N ILE A 55 6.30 5.61 -10.71
CA ILE A 55 5.30 6.67 -10.78
C ILE A 55 4.61 6.84 -9.42
N GLY A 56 4.16 5.73 -8.81
CA GLY A 56 3.52 5.75 -7.49
C GLY A 56 4.42 6.32 -6.40
N SER A 57 5.70 5.95 -6.40
CA SER A 57 6.69 6.45 -5.43
C SER A 57 6.92 7.96 -5.56
N TYR A 58 7.00 8.50 -6.78
CA TYR A 58 7.11 9.94 -7.01
C TYR A 58 5.85 10.69 -6.59
N ALA A 59 4.67 10.18 -6.94
CA ALA A 59 3.40 10.78 -6.53
C ALA A 59 3.28 10.86 -4.99
N LEU A 60 3.61 9.77 -4.29
CA LEU A 60 3.64 9.71 -2.82
C LEU A 60 4.68 10.68 -2.24
N SER A 61 5.88 10.71 -2.79
CA SER A 61 6.94 11.64 -2.38
C SER A 61 6.47 13.10 -2.47
N ILE A 62 5.93 13.51 -3.63
CA ILE A 62 5.42 14.86 -3.86
C ILE A 62 4.28 15.19 -2.89
N TYR A 63 3.35 14.25 -2.69
CA TYR A 63 2.25 14.40 -1.73
C TYR A 63 2.76 14.67 -0.31
N TYR A 64 3.74 13.88 0.18
CA TYR A 64 4.31 14.09 1.51
C TYR A 64 5.11 15.40 1.61
N PHE A 65 5.86 15.77 0.58
CA PHE A 65 6.55 17.07 0.53
C PHE A 65 5.56 18.23 0.56
N ALA A 66 4.44 18.14 -0.16
CA ALA A 66 3.37 19.13 -0.11
C ALA A 66 2.72 19.20 1.29
N ALA A 67 2.50 18.05 1.93
CA ALA A 67 1.97 17.99 3.30
C ALA A 67 2.91 18.63 4.32
N LEU A 68 4.23 18.49 4.16
CA LEU A 68 5.24 19.11 5.05
C LEU A 68 5.27 20.64 4.95
N ARG A 69 4.89 21.21 3.79
CA ARG A 69 4.81 22.67 3.59
C ARG A 69 3.59 23.30 4.26
N HIS A 70 2.54 22.52 4.57
CA HIS A 70 1.30 23.02 5.17
C HIS A 70 1.10 22.44 6.58
N SER A 71 1.38 23.24 7.61
CA SER A 71 1.24 22.85 9.02
C SER A 71 -0.15 22.29 9.36
N LYS A 72 -1.22 22.89 8.85
CA LYS A 72 -2.60 22.41 9.04
C LYS A 72 -2.83 20.99 8.51
N ARG A 73 -2.32 20.68 7.31
CA ARG A 73 -2.45 19.34 6.70
C ARG A 73 -1.61 18.31 7.45
N LEU A 74 -0.39 18.67 7.84
CA LEU A 74 0.48 17.80 8.63
C LEU A 74 -0.16 17.45 9.99
N HIS A 75 -0.77 18.44 10.65
CA HIS A 75 -1.46 18.23 11.92
C HIS A 75 -2.69 17.31 11.77
N GLN A 76 -3.48 17.48 10.71
CA GLN A 76 -4.60 16.58 10.39
C GLN A 76 -4.13 15.15 10.14
N MET A 77 -3.04 14.96 9.38
CA MET A 77 -2.44 13.64 9.16
C MET A 77 -1.94 13.02 10.46
N TYR A 78 -1.36 13.83 11.35
CA TYR A 78 -0.94 13.39 12.67
C TYR A 78 -2.13 12.92 13.51
N ILE A 79 -3.22 13.69 13.59
CA ILE A 79 -4.44 13.28 14.31
C ILE A 79 -4.99 11.97 13.73
N ALA A 80 -5.14 11.89 12.40
CA ALA A 80 -5.68 10.70 11.74
C ALA A 80 -4.80 9.45 11.92
N ALA A 81 -3.48 9.61 12.05
CA ALA A 81 -2.56 8.50 12.30
C ALA A 81 -2.66 7.94 13.72
N TYR A 82 -3.05 8.77 14.70
CA TYR A 82 -3.18 8.38 16.11
C TYR A 82 -4.61 8.18 16.59
N ASP A 83 -5.60 8.38 15.71
CA ASP A 83 -7.00 8.10 16.01
C ASP A 83 -7.21 6.58 16.19
N GLU A 84 -7.61 6.18 17.39
CA GLU A 84 -7.87 4.79 17.74
C GLU A 84 -8.96 4.17 16.87
N ARG A 85 -9.97 4.95 16.45
CA ARG A 85 -11.04 4.48 15.58
C ARG A 85 -10.50 4.11 14.21
N ASN A 86 -9.64 4.97 13.63
CA ASN A 86 -9.03 4.70 12.34
C ASN A 86 -8.10 3.47 12.41
N LYS A 87 -7.40 3.27 13.53
CA LYS A 87 -6.57 2.07 13.77
C LYS A 87 -7.42 0.79 13.84
N GLN A 88 -8.57 0.83 14.51
CA GLN A 88 -9.49 -0.30 14.55
C GLN A 88 -10.07 -0.61 13.15
N ILE A 89 -10.53 0.40 12.42
CA ILE A 89 -11.03 0.24 11.04
C ILE A 89 -9.95 -0.38 10.16
N LEU A 90 -8.70 0.09 10.28
CA LEU A 90 -7.57 -0.45 9.54
C LEU A 90 -7.33 -1.93 9.85
N GLN A 91 -7.34 -2.32 11.13
CA GLN A 91 -7.14 -3.71 11.54
C GLN A 91 -8.25 -4.61 11.03
N VAL A 92 -9.51 -4.22 11.19
CA VAL A 92 -10.67 -4.98 10.69
C VAL A 92 -10.62 -5.10 9.16
N THR A 93 -10.30 -4.00 8.47
CA THR A 93 -10.12 -4.00 7.01
C THR A 93 -9.03 -4.99 6.59
N ALA A 94 -7.86 -4.95 7.25
CA ALA A 94 -6.74 -5.83 6.92
C ALA A 94 -7.12 -7.30 7.11
N VAL A 95 -7.74 -7.64 8.25
CA VAL A 95 -8.19 -9.02 8.52
C VAL A 95 -9.24 -9.46 7.49
N ALA A 96 -10.24 -8.63 7.20
CA ALA A 96 -11.26 -8.94 6.21
C ALA A 96 -10.67 -9.10 4.79
N THR A 97 -9.66 -8.31 4.44
CA THR A 97 -8.96 -8.42 3.16
C THR A 97 -8.19 -9.74 3.09
N LEU A 98 -7.53 -10.16 4.18
CA LEU A 98 -6.86 -11.46 4.22
C LEU A 98 -7.84 -12.63 4.07
N VAL A 99 -9.02 -12.52 4.69
CA VAL A 99 -10.09 -13.52 4.51
C VAL A 99 -10.57 -13.54 3.06
N LEU A 100 -10.80 -12.37 2.45
CA LEU A 100 -11.14 -12.27 1.03
C LEU A 100 -10.07 -12.93 0.14
N GLU A 101 -8.80 -12.66 0.40
CA GLU A 101 -7.68 -13.22 -0.35
C GLU A 101 -7.62 -14.74 -0.21
N PHE A 102 -7.84 -15.26 1.00
CA PHE A 102 -7.93 -16.69 1.25
C PHE A 102 -9.08 -17.34 0.45
N LEU A 103 -10.26 -16.72 0.44
CA LEU A 103 -11.40 -17.19 -0.36
C LEU A 103 -11.11 -17.13 -1.86
N LEU A 104 -10.39 -16.11 -2.32
CA LEU A 104 -10.00 -15.96 -3.71
C LEU A 104 -9.02 -17.07 -4.14
N ILE A 105 -8.03 -17.39 -3.30
CA ILE A 105 -7.11 -18.53 -3.52
C ILE A 105 -7.90 -19.85 -3.57
N PHE A 106 -8.83 -20.06 -2.63
CA PHE A 106 -9.66 -21.25 -2.63
C PHE A 106 -10.50 -21.37 -3.92
N ALA A 107 -11.08 -20.28 -4.40
CA ALA A 107 -11.81 -20.25 -5.66
C ALA A 107 -10.92 -20.58 -6.86
N LEU A 108 -9.69 -20.06 -6.91
CA LEU A 108 -8.72 -20.39 -7.97
C LEU A 108 -8.35 -21.88 -7.96
N ILE A 109 -8.16 -22.47 -6.77
CA ILE A 109 -7.89 -23.90 -6.63
C ILE A 109 -9.09 -24.72 -7.11
N ALA A 110 -10.32 -24.34 -6.74
CA ALA A 110 -11.52 -25.03 -7.18
C ALA A 110 -11.69 -24.94 -8.71
N LEU A 111 -11.41 -23.79 -9.30
CA LEU A 111 -11.45 -23.59 -10.75
C LEU A 111 -10.46 -24.53 -11.47
N TYR A 112 -9.26 -24.68 -10.93
CA TYR A 112 -8.28 -25.63 -11.46
C TYR A 112 -8.74 -27.09 -11.25
N ALA A 113 -9.15 -27.46 -10.04
CA ALA A 113 -9.46 -28.85 -9.69
C ALA A 113 -10.72 -29.38 -10.36
N PHE A 114 -11.77 -28.57 -10.49
CA PHE A 114 -13.08 -29.01 -10.98
C PHE A 114 -13.37 -28.59 -12.42
N ALA A 115 -12.89 -27.42 -12.85
CA ALA A 115 -13.09 -26.94 -14.22
C ALA A 115 -11.86 -27.15 -15.12
N ASN A 116 -10.73 -27.64 -14.58
CA ASN A 116 -9.47 -27.84 -15.29
C ASN A 116 -8.98 -26.59 -16.04
N ILE A 117 -9.31 -25.41 -15.52
CA ILE A 117 -8.88 -24.13 -16.09
C ILE A 117 -7.48 -23.82 -15.58
N GLN A 118 -6.51 -23.83 -16.49
CA GLN A 118 -5.12 -23.52 -16.19
C GLN A 118 -4.84 -22.06 -16.50
N LEU A 119 -4.68 -21.26 -15.44
CA LEU A 119 -4.33 -19.85 -15.58
C LEU A 119 -2.81 -19.67 -15.62
N PRO A 120 -2.29 -18.78 -16.49
CA PRO A 120 -0.88 -18.40 -16.45
C PRO A 120 -0.50 -17.83 -15.08
N TYR A 121 0.71 -18.13 -14.62
CA TYR A 121 1.19 -17.69 -13.30
C TYR A 121 1.12 -16.16 -13.11
N VAL A 122 1.47 -15.39 -14.14
CA VAL A 122 1.39 -13.92 -14.10
C VAL A 122 -0.05 -13.42 -13.94
N THR A 123 -1.02 -14.11 -14.56
CA THR A 123 -2.44 -13.80 -14.40
C THR A 123 -2.89 -14.07 -12.97
N VAL A 124 -2.49 -15.20 -12.38
CA VAL A 124 -2.78 -15.52 -10.98
C VAL A 124 -2.21 -14.46 -10.04
N LEU A 125 -0.94 -14.10 -10.20
CA LEU A 125 -0.31 -13.03 -9.41
C LEU A 125 -1.04 -11.70 -9.56
N SER A 126 -1.47 -11.35 -10.77
CA SER A 126 -2.19 -10.10 -11.01
C SER A 126 -3.57 -10.11 -10.34
N ILE A 127 -4.31 -11.22 -10.42
CA ILE A 127 -5.61 -11.37 -9.75
C ILE A 127 -5.44 -11.21 -8.24
N LEU A 128 -4.46 -11.87 -7.63
CA LEU A 128 -4.18 -11.76 -6.19
C LEU A 128 -3.79 -10.32 -5.80
N LEU A 129 -2.90 -9.68 -6.58
CA LEU A 129 -2.50 -8.30 -6.32
C LEU A 129 -3.70 -7.33 -6.39
N TYR A 130 -4.53 -7.43 -7.43
CA TYR A 130 -5.72 -6.59 -7.56
C TYR A 130 -6.77 -6.92 -6.51
N GLY A 131 -6.96 -8.20 -6.16
CA GLY A 131 -7.83 -8.66 -5.07
C GLY A 131 -7.44 -8.03 -3.74
N LEU A 132 -6.15 -8.06 -3.41
CA LEU A 132 -5.61 -7.44 -2.21
C LEU A 132 -5.82 -5.92 -2.21
N VAL A 133 -5.40 -5.21 -3.27
CA VAL A 133 -5.42 -3.74 -3.30
C VAL A 133 -6.85 -3.19 -3.39
N LEU A 134 -7.66 -3.69 -4.33
CA LEU A 134 -9.03 -3.24 -4.53
C LEU A 134 -9.93 -3.74 -3.40
N GLY A 135 -9.75 -4.98 -2.96
CA GLY A 135 -10.48 -5.54 -1.81
C GLY A 135 -10.25 -4.71 -0.55
N PHE A 136 -9.00 -4.39 -0.23
CA PHE A 136 -8.68 -3.51 0.89
C PHE A 136 -9.34 -2.13 0.76
N ALA A 137 -9.25 -1.50 -0.41
CA ALA A 137 -9.84 -0.18 -0.64
C ALA A 137 -11.37 -0.20 -0.49
N LEU A 138 -12.05 -1.17 -1.09
CA LEU A 138 -13.50 -1.32 -1.04
C LEU A 138 -14.00 -1.64 0.36
N ILE A 139 -13.38 -2.61 1.04
CA ILE A 139 -13.72 -2.97 2.42
C ILE A 139 -13.52 -1.76 3.34
N ARG A 140 -12.41 -1.02 3.18
CA ARG A 140 -12.14 0.17 3.98
C ARG A 140 -13.21 1.25 3.75
N LEU A 141 -13.59 1.49 2.50
CA LEU A 141 -14.63 2.46 2.16
C LEU A 141 -15.97 2.08 2.79
N ILE A 142 -16.35 0.80 2.71
CA ILE A 142 -17.60 0.29 3.29
C ILE A 142 -17.59 0.44 4.82
N LEU A 143 -16.53 -0.02 5.49
CA LEU A 143 -16.41 0.06 6.95
C LEU A 143 -16.35 1.51 7.46
N SER A 144 -15.75 2.42 6.67
CA SER A 144 -15.70 3.84 7.03
C SER A 144 -17.06 4.56 6.93
N LYS A 145 -18.02 4.02 6.17
CA LYS A 145 -19.36 4.58 6.01
C LYS A 145 -20.39 4.00 6.98
N ILE A 146 -20.23 2.74 7.39
CA ILE A 146 -21.22 2.01 8.20
C ILE A 146 -21.15 2.38 9.70
N ARG A 147 -19.98 2.80 10.18
CA ARG A 147 -19.72 3.07 11.60
C ARG A 147 -19.29 4.50 11.78
#